data_AF-A0A948RIB8-F1
#
_entry.id   AF-A0A948RIB8-F1
#
_cell.length_a   1.000
_cell.length_b   1.000
_cell.length_c   1.000
_cell.angle_alpha   90.00
_cell.angle_beta   90.00
_cell.angle_gamma   90.00
#
_symmetry.space_group_name_H-M   'P 1'
#
loop_
_entity.id
_entity.type
_entity.pdbx_description
1 polymer ?
#
loop_
_entity_poly.entity_id
_entity_poly.type
_entity_poly.pdbx_seq_one_letter_code
_entity_poly.pdbx_strand_id
1 'polypeptide(L)'
;MKTSKKPASSSKRDQLMTTNLSENIRLFQKRWNAKWDDATAFAEFKNRLLYLIDKYLLPFTVLDLDMLNQFAYYCGLPAPYLGLKQDFLSTWDLRQKGLKDTILYNTIANSQSPIHLAWFLQNLFLVLDGIPTSKRTTEIELCLFAFLTELKELVGISPSAQIRLSTTQKGVAIYPAGAKLLDEGLVNDNISWLEGYPESLKAFEQSLSIYLRGDKPKFRNLIDNLRVSIELLLRKVLNNQKSLENQSKELDAWLEKHGSHKQIRNLYGQLLFGPYAILQNDVAKHGDVELLPDEIEYLIYITGTFMRLIIQLRRSEA
;
A
#
# COMPACT_ATOMS: atom_id res chain seq x y z
N MET A 1 28.91 25.09 -42.75
CA MET A 1 28.00 23.93 -42.58
C MET A 1 27.86 23.64 -41.09
N LYS A 2 26.67 23.88 -40.52
CA LYS A 2 26.34 23.48 -39.14
C LYS A 2 25.78 22.06 -39.18
N THR A 3 26.34 21.13 -38.40
CA THR A 3 25.66 19.89 -38.04
C THR A 3 25.86 19.62 -36.55
N SER A 4 24.80 19.90 -35.78
CA SER A 4 24.66 19.49 -34.39
C SER A 4 24.40 17.99 -34.33
N LYS A 5 25.15 17.24 -33.50
CA LYS A 5 24.71 15.93 -33.00
C LYS A 5 24.20 16.11 -31.57
N LYS A 6 22.88 15.98 -31.39
CA LYS A 6 22.23 15.79 -30.09
C LYS A 6 22.15 14.27 -29.78
N PRO A 7 22.05 13.89 -28.49
CA PRO A 7 22.38 12.55 -28.01
C PRO A 7 21.23 11.54 -28.12
N ALA A 8 21.61 10.26 -27.95
CA ALA A 8 20.80 9.06 -28.05
C ALA A 8 19.56 9.04 -27.13
N SER A 9 18.45 8.58 -27.69
CA SER A 9 17.10 8.53 -27.11
C SER A 9 16.72 7.10 -26.70
N SER A 10 17.32 6.58 -25.63
CA SER A 10 16.94 5.28 -25.05
C SER A 10 15.98 5.36 -23.86
N SER A 11 15.52 6.54 -23.41
CA SER A 11 14.86 6.65 -22.09
C SER A 11 13.31 6.65 -22.06
N LYS A 12 12.62 6.56 -23.20
CA LYS A 12 11.14 6.66 -23.24
C LYS A 12 10.41 5.33 -23.50
N ARG A 13 11.04 4.38 -24.21
CA ARG A 13 10.40 3.09 -24.55
C ARG A 13 10.33 2.15 -23.34
N ASP A 14 11.36 2.15 -22.49
CA ASP A 14 11.41 1.25 -21.34
C ASP A 14 10.44 1.67 -20.23
N GLN A 15 10.22 2.98 -20.05
CA GLN A 15 9.19 3.52 -19.13
C GLN A 15 7.75 3.32 -19.63
N LEU A 16 7.54 3.20 -20.94
CA LEU A 16 6.23 2.91 -21.54
C LEU A 16 5.84 1.44 -21.46
N MET A 17 6.79 0.50 -21.34
CA MET A 17 6.52 -0.94 -21.32
C MET A 17 6.09 -1.45 -19.94
N THR A 18 6.74 -1.00 -18.86
CA THR A 18 6.45 -1.44 -17.48
C THR A 18 5.08 -0.95 -16.98
N THR A 19 4.72 0.29 -17.32
CA THR A 19 3.41 0.89 -17.00
C THR A 19 2.24 0.22 -17.75
N ASN A 20 2.52 -0.45 -18.88
CA ASN A 20 1.51 -1.08 -19.74
C ASN A 20 1.21 -2.52 -19.29
N LEU A 21 2.19 -3.24 -18.75
CA LEU A 21 2.03 -4.65 -18.36
C LEU A 21 1.08 -4.82 -17.17
N SER A 22 1.23 -3.99 -16.13
CA SER A 22 0.38 -4.03 -14.93
C SER A 22 -1.08 -3.72 -15.25
N GLU A 23 -1.34 -2.69 -16.07
CA GLU A 23 -2.69 -2.33 -16.50
C GLU A 23 -3.27 -3.36 -17.47
N ASN A 24 -2.47 -3.97 -18.36
CA ASN A 24 -2.94 -5.05 -19.24
C ASN A 24 -3.31 -6.32 -18.48
N ILE A 25 -2.51 -6.72 -17.49
CA ILE A 25 -2.80 -7.87 -16.62
C ILE A 25 -4.10 -7.61 -15.86
N ARG A 26 -4.27 -6.41 -15.32
CA ARG A 26 -5.50 -5.98 -14.65
C ARG A 26 -6.73 -6.01 -15.58
N LEU A 27 -6.61 -5.47 -16.79
CA LEU A 27 -7.68 -5.46 -17.80
C LEU A 27 -8.03 -6.88 -18.27
N PHE A 28 -7.04 -7.75 -18.41
CA PHE A 28 -7.22 -9.16 -18.74
C PHE A 28 -7.98 -9.89 -17.63
N GLN A 29 -7.56 -9.75 -16.37
CA GLN A 29 -8.21 -10.38 -15.22
C GLN A 29 -9.67 -9.96 -15.06
N LYS A 30 -9.97 -8.68 -15.30
CA LYS A 30 -11.33 -8.13 -15.30
C LYS A 30 -12.24 -8.74 -16.37
N ARG A 31 -11.69 -9.14 -17.53
CA ARG A 31 -12.47 -9.76 -18.63
C ARG A 31 -12.96 -11.16 -18.29
N TRP A 32 -12.28 -11.88 -17.39
CA TRP A 32 -12.53 -13.30 -17.15
C TRP A 32 -13.22 -13.63 -15.82
N ASN A 33 -13.60 -12.62 -15.02
CA ASN A 33 -14.33 -12.79 -13.76
C ASN A 33 -13.72 -13.87 -12.82
N ALA A 34 -12.38 -13.95 -12.81
CA ALA A 34 -11.65 -14.94 -12.04
C ALA A 34 -11.87 -14.66 -10.54
N LYS A 35 -12.31 -15.67 -9.79
CA LYS A 35 -12.39 -15.58 -8.32
C LYS A 35 -10.96 -15.44 -7.79
N TRP A 36 -10.68 -14.33 -7.12
CA TRP A 36 -9.39 -14.05 -6.53
C TRP A 36 -9.24 -14.84 -5.22
N ASP A 37 -8.22 -15.68 -5.14
CA ASP A 37 -7.81 -16.34 -3.90
C ASP A 37 -6.53 -15.67 -3.39
N ASP A 38 -6.66 -14.86 -2.34
CA ASP A 38 -5.55 -14.13 -1.72
C ASP A 38 -4.44 -15.08 -1.24
N ALA A 39 -4.78 -16.30 -0.82
CA ALA A 39 -3.79 -17.27 -0.37
C ALA A 39 -2.93 -17.76 -1.54
N THR A 40 -3.56 -18.13 -2.67
CA THR A 40 -2.85 -18.52 -3.90
C THR A 40 -2.04 -17.36 -4.47
N ALA A 41 -2.62 -16.15 -4.54
CA ALA A 41 -1.93 -14.97 -5.04
C ALA A 41 -0.71 -14.59 -4.17
N PHE A 42 -0.81 -14.74 -2.85
CA PHE A 42 0.31 -14.52 -1.95
C PHE A 42 1.41 -15.59 -2.11
N ALA A 43 1.03 -16.85 -2.30
CA ALA A 43 1.99 -17.92 -2.59
C ALA A 43 2.75 -17.68 -3.91
N GLU A 44 2.07 -17.26 -4.97
CA GLU A 44 2.71 -16.87 -6.23
C GLU A 44 3.68 -15.71 -6.07
N PHE A 45 3.29 -14.67 -5.30
CA PHE A 45 4.17 -13.54 -5.00
C PHE A 45 5.46 -14.02 -4.31
N LYS A 46 5.34 -14.87 -3.28
CA LYS A 46 6.51 -15.45 -2.58
C LYS A 46 7.42 -16.22 -3.52
N ASN A 47 6.86 -17.02 -4.43
CA ASN A 47 7.64 -17.77 -5.41
C ASN A 47 8.42 -16.85 -6.36
N ARG A 48 7.79 -15.78 -6.85
CA ARG A 48 8.45 -14.78 -7.71
C ARG A 48 9.53 -14.00 -6.94
N LEU A 49 9.26 -13.65 -5.69
CA LEU A 49 10.23 -13.02 -4.81
C LEU A 49 11.46 -13.90 -4.58
N LEU A 50 11.26 -15.19 -4.28
CA LEU A 50 12.34 -16.16 -4.13
C LEU A 50 13.17 -16.29 -5.41
N TYR A 51 12.52 -16.27 -6.58
CA TYR A 51 13.23 -16.23 -7.85
C TYR A 51 14.09 -14.97 -8.01
N LEU A 52 13.60 -13.80 -7.61
CA LEU A 52 14.42 -12.56 -7.65
C LEU A 52 15.64 -12.63 -6.73
N ILE A 53 15.47 -13.17 -5.52
CA ILE A 53 16.58 -13.36 -4.57
C ILE A 53 17.60 -14.34 -5.17
N ASP A 54 17.15 -15.47 -5.74
CA ASP A 54 18.03 -16.46 -6.36
C ASP A 54 18.80 -15.86 -7.55
N LYS A 55 18.08 -15.14 -8.43
CA LYS A 55 18.61 -14.52 -9.64
C LYS A 55 19.64 -13.43 -9.36
N TYR A 56 19.46 -12.63 -8.31
CA TYR A 56 20.29 -11.43 -8.10
C TYR A 56 21.20 -11.48 -6.88
N LEU A 57 20.84 -12.21 -5.84
CA LEU A 57 21.58 -12.18 -4.58
C LEU A 57 22.48 -13.41 -4.38
N LEU A 58 22.33 -14.48 -5.18
CA LEU A 58 23.30 -15.58 -5.19
C LEU A 58 24.51 -15.37 -6.12
N PRO A 59 24.37 -14.77 -7.31
CA PRO A 59 25.52 -14.48 -8.15
C PRO A 59 26.53 -13.59 -7.42
N PHE A 60 27.80 -13.72 -7.79
CA PHE A 60 28.90 -12.89 -7.25
C PHE A 60 29.03 -12.86 -5.72
N THR A 61 28.45 -13.84 -4.99
CA THR A 61 28.48 -13.90 -3.51
C THR A 61 27.91 -12.63 -2.87
N VAL A 62 26.88 -12.03 -3.48
CA VAL A 62 26.14 -10.93 -2.85
C VAL A 62 25.57 -11.39 -1.50
N LEU A 63 25.08 -12.63 -1.41
CA LEU A 63 24.85 -13.35 -0.16
C LEU A 63 25.94 -14.41 0.05
N ASP A 64 26.59 -14.36 1.21
CA ASP A 64 27.48 -15.40 1.73
C ASP A 64 26.88 -16.06 3.00
N LEU A 65 27.57 -17.08 3.51
CA LEU A 65 27.11 -17.83 4.69
C LEU A 65 27.04 -16.97 5.95
N ASP A 66 27.95 -16.01 6.09
CA ASP A 66 27.97 -15.11 7.25
C ASP A 66 26.76 -14.17 7.21
N MET A 67 26.44 -13.64 6.03
CA MET A 67 25.25 -12.81 5.81
C MET A 67 23.96 -13.58 6.06
N LEU A 68 23.89 -14.85 5.63
CA LEU A 68 22.77 -15.72 5.95
C LEU A 68 22.63 -15.91 7.47
N ASN A 69 23.73 -16.20 8.18
CA ASN A 69 23.71 -16.31 9.65
C ASN A 69 23.29 -14.99 10.32
N GLN A 70 23.75 -13.84 9.84
CA GLN A 70 23.32 -12.52 10.32
C GLN A 70 21.82 -12.30 10.10
N PHE A 71 21.30 -12.72 8.93
CA PHE A 71 19.86 -12.67 8.68
C PHE A 71 19.08 -13.52 9.68
N ALA A 72 19.51 -14.77 9.96
CA ALA A 72 18.86 -15.60 10.99
C ALA A 72 18.86 -14.90 12.35
N TYR A 73 20.01 -14.36 12.73
CA TYR A 73 20.17 -13.65 14.00
C TYR A 73 19.21 -12.47 14.12
N TYR A 74 19.14 -11.59 13.10
CA TYR A 74 18.19 -10.46 13.10
C TYR A 74 16.73 -10.90 13.09
N CYS A 75 16.43 -12.07 12.52
CA CYS A 75 15.09 -12.62 12.50
C CYS A 75 14.73 -13.43 13.77
N GLY A 76 15.66 -13.61 14.73
CA GLY A 76 15.46 -14.42 15.92
C GLY A 76 15.32 -15.93 15.62
N LEU A 77 15.88 -16.40 14.51
CA LEU A 77 15.81 -17.79 14.07
C LEU A 77 17.02 -18.59 14.58
N PRO A 78 16.85 -19.91 14.81
CA PRO A 78 17.96 -20.76 15.26
C PRO A 78 19.06 -20.79 14.19
N ALA A 79 20.28 -20.46 14.59
CA ALA A 79 21.49 -20.66 13.82
C ALA A 79 22.25 -21.90 14.34
N PRO A 80 22.99 -22.65 13.50
CA PRO A 80 23.26 -22.40 12.08
C PRO A 80 22.22 -23.00 11.11
N TYR A 81 22.22 -22.42 9.90
CA TYR A 81 21.27 -22.57 8.78
C TYR A 81 21.05 -23.98 8.21
N LEU A 82 21.97 -24.91 8.44
CA LEU A 82 21.98 -26.21 7.82
C LEU A 82 22.22 -27.23 8.92
N GLY A 83 21.30 -28.17 9.09
CA GLY A 83 21.35 -29.22 10.12
C GLY A 83 22.47 -30.25 9.95
N LEU A 84 23.60 -29.89 9.34
CA LEU A 84 24.78 -30.74 9.18
C LEU A 84 26.03 -29.90 9.47
N LYS A 85 27.02 -30.54 10.11
CA LYS A 85 28.28 -29.95 10.58
C LYS A 85 28.80 -28.84 9.65
N GLN A 86 29.14 -27.70 10.28
CA GLN A 86 29.71 -26.48 9.68
C GLN A 86 30.89 -26.71 8.71
N ASP A 87 31.52 -27.88 8.75
CA ASP A 87 32.82 -28.14 8.14
C ASP A 87 32.81 -28.34 6.62
N PHE A 88 31.64 -28.37 5.94
CA PHE A 88 31.58 -28.79 4.52
C PHE A 88 30.70 -27.98 3.57
N LEU A 89 30.14 -26.83 3.98
CA LEU A 89 29.43 -25.96 3.04
C LEU A 89 30.22 -24.67 2.84
N SER A 90 30.75 -24.52 1.64
CA SER A 90 31.42 -23.32 1.16
C SER A 90 30.42 -22.40 0.44
N THR A 91 30.78 -21.13 0.24
CA THR A 91 30.01 -20.20 -0.60
C THR A 91 29.82 -20.71 -2.04
N TRP A 92 30.67 -21.63 -2.50
CA TRP A 92 30.52 -22.35 -3.76
C TRP A 92 29.32 -23.31 -3.75
N ASP A 93 29.07 -24.01 -2.63
CA ASP A 93 27.95 -24.95 -2.51
C ASP A 93 26.59 -24.23 -2.54
N LEU A 94 26.49 -23.03 -1.97
CA LEU A 94 25.29 -22.19 -2.08
C LEU A 94 24.98 -21.81 -3.53
N ARG A 95 26.01 -21.54 -4.35
CA ARG A 95 25.83 -21.21 -5.77
C ARG A 95 25.37 -22.41 -6.60
N GLN A 96 25.80 -23.62 -6.23
CA GLN A 96 25.43 -24.85 -6.94
C GLN A 96 24.06 -25.37 -6.53
N LYS A 97 23.69 -25.25 -5.25
CA LYS A 97 22.44 -25.79 -4.70
C LYS A 97 21.28 -24.79 -4.74
N GLY A 98 21.56 -23.50 -4.92
CA GLY A 98 20.55 -22.44 -4.90
C GLY A 98 19.99 -22.18 -3.51
N LEU A 99 18.94 -21.36 -3.42
CA LEU A 99 18.37 -20.94 -2.15
C LEU A 99 17.60 -22.02 -1.38
N LYS A 100 17.16 -23.10 -2.05
CA LYS A 100 16.10 -24.01 -1.58
C LYS A 100 16.32 -24.62 -0.18
N ASP A 101 17.58 -24.79 0.23
CA ASP A 101 17.95 -25.40 1.51
C ASP A 101 18.39 -24.38 2.58
N THR A 102 18.14 -23.08 2.35
CA THR A 102 18.52 -22.01 3.27
C THR A 102 17.36 -21.64 4.21
N ILE A 103 17.61 -21.41 5.52
CA ILE A 103 17.14 -20.18 6.17
C ILE A 103 16.17 -19.26 5.47
N LEU A 104 16.76 -18.38 4.65
CA LEU A 104 16.12 -17.29 3.93
C LEU A 104 14.99 -17.83 3.06
N TYR A 105 15.25 -18.89 2.29
CA TYR A 105 14.24 -19.54 1.49
C TYR A 105 13.10 -20.09 2.35
N ASN A 106 13.43 -20.88 3.37
CA ASN A 106 12.44 -21.48 4.26
C ASN A 106 11.59 -20.42 4.97
N THR A 107 12.21 -19.33 5.38
CA THR A 107 11.56 -18.23 6.10
C THR A 107 10.59 -17.48 5.18
N ILE A 108 11.01 -17.18 3.96
CA ILE A 108 10.15 -16.52 2.97
C ILE A 108 9.06 -17.47 2.48
N ALA A 109 9.40 -18.69 2.08
CA ALA A 109 8.43 -19.67 1.57
C ALA A 109 7.32 -19.98 2.60
N ASN A 110 7.68 -20.12 3.88
CA ASN A 110 6.75 -20.44 4.96
C ASN A 110 6.12 -19.21 5.62
N SER A 111 6.40 -17.98 5.16
CA SER A 111 5.78 -16.79 5.75
C SER A 111 4.25 -16.87 5.62
N GLN A 112 3.56 -16.81 6.75
CA GLN A 112 2.10 -17.00 6.82
C GLN A 112 1.31 -15.73 6.50
N SER A 113 1.92 -14.56 6.61
CA SER A 113 1.25 -13.29 6.35
C SER A 113 2.19 -12.23 5.75
N PRO A 114 1.64 -11.23 5.04
CA PRO A 114 2.40 -10.11 4.49
C PRO A 114 3.28 -9.37 5.50
N ILE A 115 2.81 -9.20 6.74
CA ILE A 115 3.58 -8.49 7.77
C ILE A 115 4.82 -9.27 8.23
N HIS A 116 4.72 -10.60 8.34
CA HIS A 116 5.88 -11.45 8.61
C HIS A 116 6.87 -11.39 7.44
N LEU A 117 6.37 -11.42 6.20
CA LEU A 117 7.21 -11.31 5.01
C LEU A 117 7.90 -9.94 4.93
N ALA A 118 7.21 -8.85 5.25
CA ALA A 118 7.75 -7.50 5.32
C ALA A 118 8.92 -7.42 6.31
N TRP A 119 8.74 -7.99 7.51
CA TRP A 119 9.76 -8.07 8.53
C TRP A 119 11.00 -8.83 8.05
N PHE A 120 10.83 -10.00 7.44
CA PHE A 120 11.95 -10.77 6.91
C PHE A 120 12.68 -10.02 5.80
N LEU A 121 11.95 -9.44 4.84
CA LEU A 121 12.58 -8.66 3.78
C LEU A 121 13.31 -7.42 4.33
N GLN A 122 12.79 -6.75 5.36
CA GLN A 122 13.48 -5.64 6.00
C GLN A 122 14.83 -6.08 6.57
N ASN A 123 14.87 -7.23 7.25
CA ASN A 123 16.10 -7.77 7.80
C ASN A 123 17.08 -8.24 6.71
N LEU A 124 16.58 -8.73 5.57
CA LEU A 124 17.42 -9.00 4.41
C LEU A 124 18.09 -7.70 3.91
N PHE A 125 17.34 -6.62 3.74
CA PHE A 125 17.92 -5.33 3.34
C PHE A 125 18.92 -4.77 4.36
N LEU A 126 18.70 -4.96 5.67
CA LEU A 126 19.68 -4.58 6.69
C LEU A 126 21.01 -5.33 6.51
N VAL A 127 20.96 -6.62 6.18
CA VAL A 127 22.16 -7.42 5.90
C VAL A 127 22.85 -6.96 4.62
N LEU A 128 22.08 -6.70 3.55
CA LEU A 128 22.62 -6.20 2.28
C LEU A 128 23.22 -4.79 2.41
N ASP A 129 22.59 -3.90 3.17
CA ASP A 129 23.10 -2.57 3.44
C ASP A 129 24.42 -2.63 4.25
N GLY A 130 24.55 -3.64 5.12
CA GLY A 130 25.74 -3.93 5.92
C GLY A 130 26.93 -4.50 5.15
N ILE A 131 26.83 -4.77 3.84
CA ILE A 131 27.98 -5.23 3.04
C ILE A 131 29.10 -4.17 3.10
N PRO A 132 30.30 -4.52 3.60
CA PRO A 132 31.41 -3.58 3.69
C PRO A 132 31.77 -2.98 2.33
N THR A 133 32.15 -1.69 2.31
CA THR A 133 32.55 -0.99 1.08
C THR A 133 33.68 -1.72 0.34
N SER A 134 34.58 -2.40 1.06
CA SER A 134 35.66 -3.20 0.47
C SER A 134 35.19 -4.43 -0.31
N LYS A 135 33.98 -4.93 -0.04
CA LYS A 135 33.36 -6.06 -0.74
C LYS A 135 32.38 -5.62 -1.85
N ARG A 136 31.96 -4.34 -1.89
CA ARG A 136 31.01 -3.79 -2.88
C ARG A 136 31.70 -3.56 -4.23
N THR A 137 31.87 -4.63 -5.00
CA THR A 137 32.34 -4.52 -6.39
C THR A 137 31.24 -3.94 -7.29
N THR A 138 31.62 -3.47 -8.48
CA THR A 138 30.68 -2.96 -9.50
C THR A 138 29.59 -3.98 -9.83
N GLU A 139 29.94 -5.26 -9.91
CA GLU A 139 29.00 -6.36 -10.20
C GLU A 139 27.97 -6.53 -9.08
N ILE A 140 28.41 -6.43 -7.81
CA ILE A 140 27.52 -6.52 -6.64
C ILE A 140 26.54 -5.34 -6.64
N GLU A 141 27.01 -4.12 -6.86
CA GLU A 141 26.16 -2.94 -6.93
C GLU A 141 25.12 -3.03 -8.05
N LEU A 142 25.51 -3.53 -9.24
CA LEU A 142 24.58 -3.77 -10.35
C LEU A 142 23.52 -4.81 -9.98
N CYS A 143 23.90 -5.88 -9.28
CA CYS A 143 22.95 -6.90 -8.82
C CYS A 143 21.97 -6.35 -7.78
N LEU A 144 22.45 -5.57 -6.80
CA LEU A 144 21.59 -4.93 -5.80
C LEU A 144 20.60 -3.95 -6.43
N PHE A 145 21.07 -3.14 -7.39
CA PHE A 145 20.22 -2.21 -8.12
C PHE A 145 19.15 -2.93 -8.96
N ALA A 146 19.54 -3.99 -9.68
CA ALA A 146 18.62 -4.78 -10.49
C ALA A 146 17.58 -5.51 -9.62
N PHE A 147 18.01 -6.10 -8.50
CA PHE A 147 17.13 -6.72 -7.52
C PHE A 147 16.08 -5.74 -7.01
N LEU A 148 16.50 -4.56 -6.56
CA LEU A 148 15.59 -3.56 -6.01
C LEU A 148 14.60 -3.04 -7.07
N THR A 149 15.05 -2.91 -8.32
CA THR A 149 14.19 -2.48 -9.43
C THR A 149 13.12 -3.52 -9.73
N GLU A 150 13.49 -4.79 -9.94
CA GLU A 150 12.51 -5.85 -10.22
C GLU A 150 11.61 -6.15 -9.01
N LEU A 151 12.12 -5.99 -7.77
CA LEU A 151 11.31 -6.16 -6.57
C LEU A 151 10.23 -5.07 -6.46
N LYS A 152 10.56 -3.81 -6.79
CA LYS A 152 9.58 -2.72 -6.83
C LYS A 152 8.48 -3.00 -7.85
N GLU A 153 8.84 -3.48 -9.03
CA GLU A 153 7.88 -3.88 -10.06
C GLU A 153 7.00 -5.04 -9.59
N LEU A 154 7.62 -6.08 -9.02
CA LEU A 154 6.90 -7.25 -8.50
C LEU A 154 5.87 -6.87 -7.44
N VAL A 155 6.24 -5.99 -6.49
CA VAL A 155 5.31 -5.47 -5.48
C VAL A 155 4.20 -4.63 -6.11
N GLY A 156 4.53 -3.80 -7.10
CA GLY A 156 3.54 -2.99 -7.82
C GLY A 156 2.48 -3.81 -8.57
N ILE A 157 2.82 -5.00 -9.08
CA ILE A 157 1.89 -5.88 -9.80
C ILE A 157 1.19 -6.92 -8.91
N SER A 158 1.51 -6.97 -7.61
CA SER A 158 1.02 -8.01 -6.70
C SER A 158 0.25 -7.39 -5.52
N PRO A 159 -1.05 -7.06 -5.66
CA PRO A 159 -1.85 -6.48 -4.59
C PRO A 159 -1.87 -7.33 -3.29
N SER A 160 -1.79 -8.66 -3.43
CA SER A 160 -1.71 -9.63 -2.33
C SER A 160 -0.44 -9.52 -1.49
N ALA A 161 0.61 -8.86 -2.00
CA ALA A 161 1.86 -8.70 -1.28
C ALA A 161 1.69 -7.83 -0.03
N GLN A 162 0.71 -6.91 -0.03
CA GLN A 162 0.43 -5.96 1.04
C GLN A 162 1.70 -5.38 1.69
N ILE A 163 2.69 -5.02 0.88
CA ILE A 163 3.93 -4.34 1.29
C ILE A 163 4.23 -3.17 0.35
N ARG A 164 4.93 -2.15 0.84
CA ARG A 164 5.47 -1.03 0.07
C ARG A 164 6.97 -0.92 0.33
N LEU A 165 7.73 -0.54 -0.70
CA LEU A 165 9.15 -0.23 -0.59
C LEU A 165 9.38 1.28 -0.67
N SER A 166 10.19 1.79 0.24
CA SER A 166 10.69 3.16 0.21
C SER A 166 12.21 3.17 0.19
N THR A 167 12.78 3.86 -0.79
CA THR A 167 14.23 4.06 -0.89
C THR A 167 14.59 5.41 -0.29
N THR A 168 15.41 5.40 0.76
CA THR A 168 15.89 6.60 1.44
C THR A 168 17.41 6.71 1.32
N GLN A 169 17.98 7.85 1.73
CA GLN A 169 19.44 8.00 1.84
C GLN A 169 20.08 7.01 2.83
N LYS A 170 19.30 6.40 3.72
CA LYS A 170 19.74 5.44 4.75
C LYS A 170 19.59 3.97 4.34
N GLY A 171 19.12 3.70 3.12
CA GLY A 171 18.86 2.35 2.62
C GLY A 171 17.39 2.12 2.26
N VAL A 172 17.02 0.84 2.17
CA VAL A 172 15.67 0.41 1.78
C VAL A 172 14.83 0.12 3.03
N ALA A 173 13.67 0.76 3.11
CA ALA A 173 12.67 0.52 4.14
C ALA A 173 11.44 -0.17 3.54
N ILE A 174 10.98 -1.22 4.21
CA ILE A 174 9.80 -2.00 3.84
C ILE A 174 8.72 -1.77 4.88
N TYR A 175 7.54 -1.41 4.39
CA TYR A 175 6.35 -1.18 5.21
C TYR A 175 5.24 -2.12 4.74
N PRO A 176 4.31 -2.52 5.61
CA PRO A 176 3.02 -3.03 5.16
C PRO A 176 2.37 -2.01 4.20
N ALA A 177 1.72 -2.49 3.15
CA ALA A 177 0.86 -1.65 2.31
C ALA A 177 -0.46 -1.40 3.04
N GLY A 178 -1.04 -0.23 2.76
CA GLY A 178 -2.12 0.34 3.57
C GLY A 178 -1.53 1.08 4.77
N ALA A 179 -2.16 2.18 5.15
CA ALA A 179 -1.80 2.86 6.37
C ALA A 179 -2.58 2.23 7.51
N LYS A 180 -2.19 1.03 7.97
CA LYS A 180 -2.96 0.23 8.95
C LYS A 180 -3.47 1.04 10.15
N LEU A 181 -2.68 1.97 10.67
CA LEU A 181 -3.08 2.89 11.75
C LEU A 181 -4.21 3.85 11.32
N LEU A 182 -4.13 4.38 10.09
CA LEU A 182 -5.20 5.17 9.48
C LEU A 182 -6.40 4.30 9.10
N ASP A 183 -6.22 3.06 8.65
CA ASP A 183 -7.32 2.14 8.38
C ASP A 183 -8.07 1.80 9.66
N GLU A 184 -7.34 1.50 10.74
CA GLU A 184 -7.90 1.30 12.07
C GLU A 184 -8.68 2.53 12.52
N GLY A 185 -8.06 3.72 12.50
CA GLY A 185 -8.69 4.93 13.03
C GLY A 185 -9.76 5.56 12.13
N LEU A 186 -9.58 5.57 10.82
CA LEU A 186 -10.44 6.31 9.88
C LEU A 186 -11.42 5.42 9.14
N VAL A 187 -11.24 4.09 9.17
CA VAL A 187 -12.13 3.14 8.50
C VAL A 187 -12.77 2.20 9.52
N ASN A 188 -12.01 1.37 10.22
CA ASN A 188 -12.55 0.32 11.10
C ASN A 188 -13.28 0.88 12.33
N ASP A 189 -12.68 1.84 13.03
CA ASP A 189 -13.32 2.55 14.14
C ASP A 189 -14.63 3.20 13.69
N ASN A 190 -14.60 3.87 12.53
CA ASN A 190 -15.78 4.52 11.97
C ASN A 190 -16.86 3.51 11.59
N ILE A 191 -16.53 2.35 11.00
CA ILE A 191 -17.49 1.27 10.74
C ILE A 191 -18.20 0.87 12.04
N SER A 192 -17.43 0.57 13.09
CA SER A 192 -17.98 0.19 14.40
C SER A 192 -18.86 1.30 14.99
N TRP A 193 -18.45 2.57 14.87
CA TRP A 193 -19.25 3.66 15.44
C TRP A 193 -20.48 4.02 14.60
N LEU A 194 -20.43 3.77 13.29
CA LEU A 194 -21.54 3.99 12.37
C LEU A 194 -22.64 2.93 12.51
N GLU A 195 -22.46 1.88 13.31
CA GLU A 195 -23.53 0.94 13.66
C GLU A 195 -24.78 1.65 14.24
N GLY A 196 -24.59 2.77 14.95
CA GLY A 196 -25.67 3.65 15.41
C GLY A 196 -26.37 4.47 14.30
N TYR A 197 -25.86 4.42 13.07
CA TYR A 197 -26.28 5.19 11.90
C TYR A 197 -26.37 4.27 10.65
N PRO A 198 -27.27 3.28 10.64
CA PRO A 198 -27.23 2.16 9.68
C PRO A 198 -27.30 2.59 8.20
N GLU A 199 -28.04 3.66 7.89
CA GLU A 199 -28.11 4.19 6.52
C GLU A 199 -26.78 4.82 6.06
N SER A 200 -26.10 5.52 6.97
CA SER A 200 -24.77 6.10 6.72
C SER A 200 -23.71 5.00 6.61
N LEU A 201 -23.75 4.01 7.51
CA LEU A 201 -22.87 2.83 7.49
C LEU A 201 -22.96 2.10 6.14
N LYS A 202 -24.19 1.79 5.70
CA LYS A 202 -24.41 1.07 4.45
C LYS A 202 -23.78 1.78 3.25
N ALA A 203 -23.91 3.10 3.17
CA ALA A 203 -23.29 3.87 2.09
C ALA A 203 -21.75 3.83 2.19
N PHE A 204 -21.19 3.92 3.39
CA PHE A 204 -19.74 3.82 3.61
C PHE A 204 -19.20 2.43 3.23
N GLU A 205 -19.83 1.35 3.68
CA GLU A 205 -19.40 -0.02 3.34
C GLU A 205 -19.49 -0.30 1.83
N GLN A 206 -20.48 0.28 1.15
CA GLN A 206 -20.58 0.16 -0.31
C GLN A 206 -19.41 0.85 -1.02
N SER A 207 -18.94 2.00 -0.52
CA SER A 207 -17.77 2.68 -1.08
C SER A 207 -16.50 1.84 -0.87
N LEU A 208 -16.29 1.31 0.34
CA LEU A 208 -15.18 0.41 0.67
C LEU A 208 -15.20 -0.87 -0.17
N SER A 209 -16.38 -1.48 -0.36
CA SER A 209 -16.54 -2.66 -1.19
C SER A 209 -16.17 -2.40 -2.66
N ILE A 210 -16.47 -1.22 -3.19
CA ILE A 210 -16.04 -0.84 -4.55
C ILE A 210 -14.52 -0.65 -4.60
N TYR A 211 -13.95 0.01 -3.58
CA TYR A 211 -12.51 0.24 -3.46
C TYR A 211 -11.73 -1.07 -3.43
N LEU A 212 -12.09 -1.98 -2.52
CA LEU A 212 -11.43 -3.27 -2.31
C LEU A 212 -11.50 -4.18 -3.53
N ARG A 213 -12.58 -4.11 -4.31
CA ARG A 213 -12.71 -4.84 -5.59
C ARG A 213 -11.89 -4.25 -6.73
N GLY A 214 -11.33 -3.05 -6.57
CA GLY A 214 -10.58 -2.36 -7.62
C GLY A 214 -11.42 -1.99 -8.85
N ASP A 215 -12.75 -1.87 -8.67
CA ASP A 215 -13.75 -1.62 -9.71
C ASP A 215 -13.69 -0.16 -10.21
N LYS A 216 -12.60 0.22 -10.91
CA LYS A 216 -12.37 1.57 -11.48
C LYS A 216 -13.61 2.23 -12.11
N PRO A 217 -14.40 1.56 -12.97
CA PRO A 217 -15.60 2.18 -13.57
C PRO A 217 -16.68 2.57 -12.56
N LYS A 218 -16.64 2.01 -11.36
CA LYS A 218 -17.56 2.30 -10.26
C LYS A 218 -17.00 3.33 -9.28
N PHE A 219 -15.82 3.91 -9.51
CA PHE A 219 -15.25 4.93 -8.62
C PHE A 219 -16.14 6.16 -8.50
N ARG A 220 -16.86 6.53 -9.55
CA ARG A 220 -17.93 7.53 -9.46
C ARG A 220 -18.98 7.19 -8.40
N ASN A 221 -19.45 5.95 -8.37
CA ASN A 221 -20.43 5.48 -7.39
C ASN A 221 -19.81 5.40 -5.99
N LEU A 222 -18.53 5.04 -5.87
CA LEU A 222 -17.80 5.09 -4.60
C LEU A 222 -17.80 6.50 -4.02
N ILE A 223 -17.47 7.51 -4.84
CA ILE A 223 -17.40 8.91 -4.41
C ILE A 223 -18.79 9.44 -4.01
N ASP A 224 -19.82 9.08 -4.78
CA ASP A 224 -21.21 9.40 -4.42
C ASP A 224 -21.62 8.72 -3.10
N ASN A 225 -21.25 7.46 -2.90
CA ASN A 225 -21.51 6.75 -1.65
C ASN A 225 -20.79 7.40 -0.45
N LEU A 226 -19.56 7.89 -0.61
CA LEU A 226 -18.85 8.66 0.43
C LEU A 226 -19.60 9.95 0.79
N ARG A 227 -20.13 10.66 -0.21
CA ARG A 227 -20.97 11.84 -0.01
C ARG A 227 -22.23 11.51 0.77
N VAL A 228 -22.99 10.54 0.29
CA VAL A 228 -24.26 10.09 0.87
C VAL A 228 -24.06 9.66 2.31
N SER A 229 -22.96 8.96 2.60
CA SER A 229 -22.65 8.53 3.95
C SER A 229 -22.48 9.69 4.94
N ILE A 230 -21.73 10.75 4.58
CA ILE A 230 -21.61 11.95 5.43
C ILE A 230 -22.95 12.68 5.54
N GLU A 231 -23.67 12.84 4.42
CA GLU A 231 -24.96 13.54 4.41
C GLU A 231 -25.97 12.89 5.38
N LEU A 232 -26.07 11.55 5.35
CA LEU A 232 -26.96 10.79 6.21
C LEU A 232 -26.54 10.85 7.67
N LEU A 233 -25.23 10.81 7.97
CA LEU A 233 -24.72 11.01 9.32
C LEU A 233 -25.14 12.38 9.87
N LEU A 234 -24.91 13.44 9.08
CA LEU A 234 -25.25 14.80 9.47
C LEU A 234 -26.76 14.98 9.68
N ARG A 235 -27.60 14.40 8.83
CA ARG A 235 -29.07 14.41 9.03
C ARG A 235 -29.47 13.84 10.38
N LYS A 236 -28.87 12.71 10.78
CA LYS A 236 -29.15 12.06 12.07
C LYS A 236 -28.54 12.79 13.27
N VAL A 237 -27.42 13.50 13.09
CA VAL A 237 -26.76 14.28 14.15
C VAL A 237 -27.44 15.63 14.39
N LEU A 238 -27.81 16.30 13.30
CA LEU A 238 -28.41 17.63 13.31
C LEU A 238 -29.95 17.57 13.36
N ASN A 239 -30.53 16.36 13.37
CA ASN A 239 -31.97 16.10 13.35
C ASN A 239 -32.71 16.87 12.23
N ASN A 240 -32.22 16.73 11.00
CA ASN A 240 -32.80 17.39 9.83
C ASN A 240 -32.84 16.45 8.60
N GLN A 241 -33.34 16.95 7.46
CA GLN A 241 -33.42 16.20 6.19
C GLN A 241 -32.78 16.97 5.02
N LYS A 242 -31.86 17.89 5.31
CA LYS A 242 -31.25 18.76 4.29
C LYS A 242 -30.20 18.00 3.46
N SER A 243 -29.90 18.48 2.25
CA SER A 243 -28.74 17.99 1.49
C SER A 243 -27.43 18.42 2.15
N LEU A 244 -26.31 17.78 1.81
CA LEU A 244 -25.00 18.12 2.36
C LEU A 244 -24.70 19.63 2.30
N GLU A 245 -24.87 20.28 1.15
CA GLU A 245 -24.56 21.71 0.97
C GLU A 245 -25.41 22.63 1.85
N ASN A 246 -26.63 22.20 2.19
CA ASN A 246 -27.58 22.99 2.94
C ASN A 246 -27.47 22.80 4.46
N GLN A 247 -26.52 22.00 4.93
CA GLN A 247 -26.30 21.72 6.37
C GLN A 247 -25.20 22.57 7.01
N SER A 248 -24.55 23.46 6.26
CA SER A 248 -23.38 24.23 6.72
C SER A 248 -23.65 25.06 7.98
N LYS A 249 -24.75 25.81 8.02
CA LYS A 249 -25.11 26.65 9.18
C LYS A 249 -25.45 25.81 10.41
N GLU A 250 -26.25 24.76 10.24
CA GLU A 250 -26.62 23.88 11.34
C GLU A 250 -25.42 23.13 11.90
N LEU A 251 -24.51 22.68 11.04
CA LEU A 251 -23.30 22.00 11.47
C LEU A 251 -22.37 22.93 12.24
N ASP A 252 -22.18 24.17 11.78
CA ASP A 252 -21.34 25.14 12.47
C ASP A 252 -21.86 25.44 13.89
N ALA A 253 -23.18 25.68 14.02
CA ALA A 253 -23.82 25.88 15.31
C ALA A 253 -23.74 24.63 16.21
N TRP A 254 -23.89 23.43 15.63
CA TRP A 254 -23.73 22.18 16.36
C TRP A 254 -22.31 22.00 16.88
N LEU A 255 -21.29 22.21 16.04
CA LEU A 255 -19.88 22.12 16.45
C LEU A 255 -19.54 23.13 17.56
N GLU A 256 -20.09 24.35 17.50
CA GLU A 256 -19.91 25.37 18.54
C GLU A 256 -20.45 24.90 19.89
N LYS A 257 -21.68 24.38 19.88
CA LYS A 257 -22.35 23.85 21.07
C LYS A 257 -21.54 22.72 21.72
N HIS A 258 -20.80 21.94 20.93
CA HIS A 258 -19.94 20.85 21.41
C HIS A 258 -18.51 21.30 21.73
N GLY A 259 -18.27 22.61 21.88
CA GLY A 259 -16.99 23.14 22.34
C GLY A 259 -15.88 23.14 21.27
N SER A 260 -16.21 22.92 20.00
CA SER A 260 -15.21 22.95 18.93
C SER A 260 -14.66 24.36 18.72
N HIS A 261 -13.32 24.48 18.73
CA HIS A 261 -12.63 25.74 18.52
C HIS A 261 -13.00 26.38 17.18
N LYS A 262 -13.18 27.71 17.15
CA LYS A 262 -13.62 28.47 15.96
C LYS A 262 -12.82 28.17 14.70
N GLN A 263 -11.49 28.10 14.80
CA GLN A 263 -10.64 27.83 13.63
C GLN A 263 -10.75 26.38 13.13
N ILE A 264 -11.05 25.43 14.03
CA ILE A 264 -11.32 24.04 13.62
C ILE A 264 -12.65 23.95 12.88
N ARG A 265 -13.70 24.65 13.36
CA ARG A 265 -14.98 24.74 12.66
C ARG A 265 -14.85 25.37 11.28
N ASN A 266 -14.11 26.48 11.19
CA ASN A 266 -13.82 27.14 9.91
C ASN A 266 -13.11 26.18 8.94
N LEU A 267 -12.06 25.49 9.38
CA LEU A 267 -11.32 24.53 8.57
C LEU A 267 -12.22 23.39 8.09
N TYR A 268 -12.97 22.80 9.01
CA TYR A 268 -13.90 21.71 8.73
C TYR A 268 -14.93 22.12 7.67
N GLY A 269 -15.59 23.27 7.88
CA GLY A 269 -16.61 23.78 6.97
C GLY A 269 -16.05 24.14 5.60
N GLN A 270 -14.89 24.80 5.55
CA GLN A 270 -14.22 25.14 4.29
C GLN A 270 -13.87 23.89 3.49
N LEU A 271 -13.34 22.85 4.14
CA LEU A 271 -12.98 21.60 3.47
C LEU A 271 -14.21 20.81 3.00
N LEU A 272 -15.18 20.57 3.89
CA LEU A 272 -16.34 19.73 3.60
C LEU A 272 -17.27 20.38 2.56
N PHE A 273 -17.62 21.65 2.74
CA PHE A 273 -18.58 22.34 1.89
C PHE A 273 -17.93 23.07 0.71
N GLY A 274 -16.60 23.15 0.67
CA GLY A 274 -15.82 23.71 -0.44
C GLY A 274 -15.28 22.61 -1.37
N PRO A 275 -13.94 22.37 -1.40
CA PRO A 275 -13.31 21.52 -2.40
C PRO A 275 -13.82 20.08 -2.39
N TYR A 276 -14.20 19.52 -1.23
CA TYR A 276 -14.77 18.18 -1.15
C TYR A 276 -16.13 18.09 -1.86
N ALA A 277 -17.09 18.97 -1.51
CA ALA A 277 -18.40 18.99 -2.16
C ALA A 277 -18.32 19.36 -3.65
N ILE A 278 -17.42 20.27 -4.03
CA ILE A 278 -17.17 20.64 -5.44
C ILE A 278 -16.67 19.43 -6.23
N LEU A 279 -15.63 18.75 -5.75
CA LEU A 279 -15.09 17.56 -6.42
C LEU A 279 -16.16 16.49 -6.63
N GLN A 280 -16.98 16.22 -5.61
CA GLN A 280 -18.05 15.24 -5.72
C GLN A 280 -19.11 15.64 -6.75
N ASN A 281 -19.46 16.92 -6.79
CA ASN A 281 -20.37 17.46 -7.78
C ASN A 281 -19.79 17.36 -9.20
N ASP A 282 -18.50 17.62 -9.39
CA ASP A 282 -17.85 17.56 -10.70
C ASP A 282 -17.75 16.12 -11.22
N VAL A 283 -17.37 15.17 -10.36
CA VAL A 283 -17.36 13.73 -10.66
C VAL A 283 -18.76 13.23 -11.03
N ALA A 284 -19.80 13.69 -10.31
CA ALA A 284 -21.19 13.32 -10.59
C ALA A 284 -21.76 13.96 -11.86
N LYS A 285 -21.38 15.19 -12.20
CA LYS A 285 -21.96 15.91 -13.35
C LYS A 285 -21.24 15.60 -14.66
N HIS A 286 -19.91 15.55 -14.64
CA HIS A 286 -19.13 15.57 -15.87
C HIS A 286 -18.61 14.20 -16.29
N GLY A 287 -18.55 13.20 -15.41
CA GLY A 287 -18.17 11.82 -15.76
C GLY A 287 -16.74 11.62 -16.30
N ASP A 288 -16.06 12.71 -16.65
CA ASP A 288 -14.75 12.76 -17.29
C ASP A 288 -13.61 13.04 -16.29
N VAL A 289 -13.92 13.19 -15.00
CA VAL A 289 -12.91 13.35 -13.94
C VAL A 289 -12.32 11.98 -13.61
N GLU A 290 -11.20 11.66 -14.23
CA GLU A 290 -10.41 10.46 -13.92
C GLU A 290 -9.53 10.72 -12.69
N LEU A 291 -9.79 9.97 -11.61
CA LEU A 291 -9.02 10.05 -10.36
C LEU A 291 -8.06 8.87 -10.26
N LEU A 292 -6.86 9.15 -9.74
CA LEU A 292 -5.87 8.14 -9.42
C LEU A 292 -6.36 7.25 -8.26
N PRO A 293 -5.97 5.96 -8.22
CA PRO A 293 -6.32 5.08 -7.09
C PRO A 293 -5.92 5.66 -5.72
N ASP A 294 -4.77 6.33 -5.65
CA ASP A 294 -4.28 6.98 -4.42
C ASP A 294 -5.15 8.18 -4.01
N GLU A 295 -5.78 8.87 -4.97
CA GLU A 295 -6.73 9.96 -4.69
C GLU A 295 -8.06 9.42 -4.17
N ILE A 296 -8.47 8.22 -4.59
CA ILE A 296 -9.65 7.55 -4.04
C ILE A 296 -9.41 7.11 -2.59
N GLU A 297 -8.23 6.56 -2.28
CA GLU A 297 -7.83 6.23 -0.90
C GLU A 297 -7.84 7.49 -0.03
N TYR A 298 -7.25 8.58 -0.53
CA TYR A 298 -7.28 9.89 0.13
C TYR A 298 -8.71 10.36 0.44
N LEU A 299 -9.65 10.21 -0.49
CA LEU A 299 -11.05 10.59 -0.26
C LEU A 299 -11.72 9.73 0.81
N ILE A 300 -11.45 8.41 0.85
CA ILE A 300 -11.96 7.52 1.91
C ILE A 300 -11.45 8.01 3.27
N TYR A 301 -10.16 8.34 3.38
CA TYR A 301 -9.59 8.84 4.63
C TYR A 301 -10.14 10.22 5.02
N ILE A 302 -10.29 11.14 4.07
CA ILE A 302 -10.92 12.45 4.35
C ILE A 302 -12.36 12.27 4.84
N THR A 303 -13.17 11.44 4.19
CA THR A 303 -14.52 11.09 4.65
C THR A 303 -14.48 10.51 6.07
N GLY A 304 -13.55 9.60 6.34
CA GLY A 304 -13.34 9.03 7.67
C GLY A 304 -12.97 10.08 8.72
N THR A 305 -12.14 11.06 8.40
CA THR A 305 -11.80 12.14 9.35
C THR A 305 -13.01 13.01 9.69
N PHE A 306 -13.87 13.30 8.71
CA PHE A 306 -15.09 14.07 8.94
C PHE A 306 -16.03 13.33 9.91
N MET A 307 -16.30 12.06 9.62
CA MET A 307 -17.16 11.21 10.46
C MET A 307 -16.61 11.05 11.88
N ARG A 308 -15.30 10.80 11.99
CA ARG A 308 -14.61 10.60 13.28
C ARG A 308 -14.80 11.79 14.20
N LEU A 309 -14.57 13.03 13.73
CA LEU A 309 -14.75 14.22 14.55
C LEU A 309 -16.21 14.38 15.02
N ILE A 310 -17.18 14.22 14.12
CA ILE A 310 -18.61 14.33 14.45
C ILE A 310 -18.99 13.33 15.53
N ILE A 311 -18.61 12.06 15.34
CA ILE A 311 -18.98 10.98 16.25
C ILE A 311 -18.29 11.15 17.61
N GLN A 312 -17.02 11.54 17.64
CA GLN A 312 -16.29 11.76 18.89
C GLN A 312 -16.94 12.87 19.73
N LEU A 313 -17.26 14.01 19.11
CA LEU A 313 -17.94 15.12 19.80
C LEU A 313 -19.31 14.71 20.34
N ARG A 314 -20.04 13.88 19.59
CA ARG A 314 -21.34 13.34 20.05
C ARG A 314 -21.20 12.34 21.19
N ARG A 315 -20.15 11.52 21.20
CA ARG A 315 -19.90 10.53 22.26
C ARG A 315 -19.40 11.16 23.56
N SER A 316 -18.71 12.29 23.51
CA SER A 316 -18.31 13.03 24.71
C SER A 316 -19.48 13.65 25.49
N GLU A 317 -20.71 13.59 24.98
CA GLU A 317 -21.92 13.99 25.70
C GLU A 317 -22.52 12.88 26.60
N ALA A 318 -22.07 11.62 26.46
CA ALA A 318 -22.69 10.45 27.08
C ALA A 318 -22.00 10.01 28.38
#